data_AF-A0A963DEG2-F1
#
_entry.id   AF-A0A963DEG2-F1
#
_cell.length_a   1.000
_cell.length_b   1.000
_cell.length_c   1.000
_cell.angle_alpha   90.00
_cell.angle_beta   90.00
_cell.angle_gamma   90.00
#
_symmetry.space_group_name_H-M   'P 1'
#
loop_
_entity.id
_entity.type
_entity.pdbx_description
1 polymer ?
#
loop_
_entity_poly.entity_id
_entity_poly.type
_entity_poly.pdbx_seq_one_letter_code
_entity_poly.pdbx_strand_id
1 'polypeptide(L)'
;MTLLVHSVSIGWLDLDGWSTTYVGAHWLATSELPAKQYQTSPRHGPLSQLLLISAHHLVEVMFFKCVNKLVDASPGVFTGIEKQLQNDKSIRFGAVIKEWPRLLTGCSFDLSQEPFKSIERLNTRRNATIHKESALASLDMARSALFSAVQASRAMSEHLLGVGSFKRYETVLQKYPLPDEPWFSDVKFIERFRSKKP
;
A
#
# COMPACT_ATOMS: atom_id res chain seq x y z
N MET A 1 -49.19 -7.11 -13.18
CA MET A 1 -48.33 -5.92 -13.35
C MET A 1 -47.09 -6.14 -12.50
N THR A 2 -46.01 -6.63 -13.11
CA THR A 2 -44.78 -7.02 -12.39
C THR A 2 -43.89 -5.79 -12.27
N LEU A 3 -43.73 -5.27 -11.05
CA LEU A 3 -42.80 -4.18 -10.77
C LEU A 3 -41.37 -4.72 -10.93
N LEU A 4 -40.72 -4.37 -12.04
CA LEU A 4 -39.29 -4.53 -12.24
C LEU A 4 -38.55 -3.59 -11.27
N VAL A 5 -38.27 -4.07 -10.06
CA VAL A 5 -37.36 -3.39 -9.14
C VAL A 5 -35.97 -3.45 -9.76
N HIS A 6 -35.56 -2.37 -10.41
CA HIS A 6 -34.18 -2.19 -10.83
C HIS A 6 -33.35 -1.96 -9.57
N SER A 7 -32.69 -3.00 -9.07
CA SER A 7 -31.67 -2.85 -8.05
C SER A 7 -30.49 -2.13 -8.68
N VAL A 8 -30.30 -0.85 -8.34
CA VAL A 8 -29.07 -0.13 -8.65
C VAL A 8 -28.01 -0.66 -7.69
N SER A 9 -27.30 -1.72 -8.07
CA SER A 9 -26.09 -2.14 -7.34
C SER A 9 -24.96 -1.18 -7.72
N ILE A 10 -24.71 -0.20 -6.87
CA ILE A 10 -23.52 0.66 -7.03
C ILE A 10 -22.31 -0.24 -6.74
N GLY A 11 -21.58 -0.65 -7.78
CA GLY A 11 -20.49 -1.64 -7.69
C GLY A 11 -19.29 -1.28 -6.78
N TRP A 12 -19.35 -0.14 -6.08
CA TRP A 12 -18.40 0.27 -5.05
C TRP A 12 -18.84 -0.11 -3.63
N LEU A 13 -20.13 -0.43 -3.41
CA LEU A 13 -20.66 -0.78 -2.08
C LEU A 13 -20.12 -2.13 -1.55
N ASP A 14 -19.62 -3.01 -2.43
CA ASP A 14 -19.07 -4.32 -2.06
C ASP A 14 -17.53 -4.32 -1.95
N LEU A 15 -16.88 -3.17 -2.12
CA LEU A 15 -15.43 -3.07 -2.05
C LEU A 15 -14.96 -2.84 -0.61
N ASP A 16 -14.01 -3.66 -0.18
CA ASP A 16 -13.33 -3.41 1.09
C ASP A 16 -12.37 -2.21 0.99
N GLY A 17 -11.82 -1.79 2.13
CA GLY A 17 -10.90 -0.65 2.19
C GLY A 17 -9.73 -0.79 1.22
N TRP A 18 -9.15 -1.98 1.09
CA TRP A 18 -8.03 -2.22 0.17
C TRP A 18 -8.43 -1.99 -1.29
N SER A 19 -9.54 -2.57 -1.71
CA SER A 19 -10.01 -2.48 -3.10
C SER A 19 -10.41 -1.05 -3.45
N THR A 20 -11.05 -0.34 -2.54
CA THR A 20 -11.42 1.07 -2.74
C THR A 20 -10.18 1.96 -2.90
N THR A 21 -9.19 1.81 -2.01
CA THR A 21 -7.92 2.54 -2.12
C THR A 21 -7.19 2.19 -3.42
N TYR A 22 -7.18 0.91 -3.79
CA TYR A 22 -6.55 0.46 -5.02
C TYR A 22 -7.12 1.13 -6.26
N VAL A 23 -8.45 1.12 -6.43
CA VAL A 23 -9.05 1.67 -7.66
C VAL A 23 -8.84 3.19 -7.74
N GLY A 24 -8.90 3.91 -6.61
CA GLY A 24 -8.55 5.34 -6.59
C GLY A 24 -7.10 5.61 -6.97
N ALA A 25 -6.16 4.83 -6.41
CA ALA A 25 -4.74 4.93 -6.75
C ALA A 25 -4.44 4.54 -8.20
N HIS A 26 -5.12 3.51 -8.71
CA HIS A 26 -5.05 3.06 -10.10
C HIS A 26 -5.52 4.16 -11.05
N TRP A 27 -6.64 4.81 -10.76
CA TRP A 27 -7.14 5.93 -11.56
C TRP A 27 -6.13 7.08 -11.60
N LEU A 28 -5.53 7.43 -10.45
CA LEU A 28 -4.46 8.43 -10.42
C LEU A 28 -3.29 8.04 -11.32
N ALA A 29 -2.82 6.80 -11.23
CA ALA A 29 -1.68 6.31 -12.00
C ALA A 29 -1.98 6.25 -13.51
N THR A 30 -3.17 5.82 -13.91
CA THR A 30 -3.46 5.48 -15.31
C THR A 30 -4.20 6.56 -16.07
N SER A 31 -4.98 7.40 -15.38
CA SER A 31 -5.86 8.39 -16.01
C SER A 31 -5.44 9.83 -15.75
N GLU A 32 -4.88 10.13 -14.58
CA GLU A 32 -4.57 11.52 -14.20
C GLU A 32 -3.08 11.86 -14.34
N LEU A 33 -2.19 10.99 -13.88
CA LEU A 33 -0.75 11.23 -13.99
C LEU A 33 -0.29 10.95 -15.42
N PRO A 34 0.48 11.86 -16.05
CA PRO A 34 1.00 11.62 -17.38
C PRO A 34 2.01 10.48 -17.39
N ALA A 35 2.26 9.91 -18.57
CA ALA A 35 3.23 8.84 -18.76
C ALA A 35 4.67 9.35 -18.66
N LYS A 36 4.93 10.61 -19.06
CA LYS A 36 6.28 11.15 -19.16
C LYS A 36 6.43 12.48 -18.42
N GLN A 37 7.58 12.70 -17.80
CA GLN A 37 7.86 13.88 -16.99
C GLN A 37 7.69 15.22 -17.75
N TYR A 38 8.00 15.26 -19.05
CA TYR A 38 7.84 16.50 -19.84
C TYR A 38 6.38 16.89 -20.10
N GLN A 39 5.43 15.99 -19.85
CA GLN A 39 3.99 16.26 -19.95
C GLN A 39 3.42 16.77 -18.62
N THR A 40 4.29 17.03 -17.63
CA THR A 40 3.83 17.41 -16.30
C THR A 40 3.32 18.84 -16.22
N SER A 41 2.28 19.02 -15.42
CA SER A 41 1.77 20.31 -14.99
C SER A 41 1.92 20.42 -13.46
N PRO A 42 1.84 21.62 -12.87
CA PRO A 42 2.06 21.82 -11.44
C PRO A 42 1.21 20.92 -10.52
N ARG A 43 -0.02 20.59 -10.92
CA ARG A 43 -0.91 19.70 -10.15
C ARG A 43 -0.39 18.25 -10.05
N HIS A 44 0.43 17.78 -10.99
CA HIS A 44 0.90 16.39 -11.00
C HIS A 44 1.91 16.11 -9.88
N GLY A 45 2.59 17.13 -9.35
CA GLY A 45 3.48 16.97 -8.18
C GLY A 45 2.72 16.51 -6.93
N PRO A 46 1.73 17.28 -6.44
CA PRO A 46 0.86 16.88 -5.34
C PRO A 46 0.14 15.54 -5.59
N LEU A 47 -0.33 15.28 -6.82
CA LEU A 47 -0.98 14.01 -7.16
C LEU A 47 -0.04 12.82 -7.12
N SER A 48 1.23 12.98 -7.50
CA SER A 48 2.26 11.94 -7.36
C SER A 48 2.54 11.64 -5.88
N GLN A 49 2.53 12.67 -5.01
CA GLN A 49 2.64 12.46 -3.57
C GLN A 49 1.42 11.75 -2.99
N LEU A 50 0.21 12.13 -3.42
CA LEU A 50 -1.02 11.45 -3.02
C LEU A 50 -1.01 9.98 -3.43
N LEU A 51 -0.56 9.67 -4.66
CA LEU A 51 -0.43 8.29 -5.12
C LEU A 51 0.60 7.50 -4.29
N LEU A 52 1.76 8.09 -3.98
CA LEU A 52 2.77 7.47 -3.12
C LEU A 52 2.23 7.16 -1.71
N ILE A 53 1.50 8.10 -1.11
CA ILE A 53 0.86 7.92 0.21
C ILE A 53 -0.23 6.84 0.12
N SER A 54 -1.04 6.88 -0.92
CA SER A 54 -2.10 5.89 -1.15
C SER A 54 -1.53 4.48 -1.33
N ALA A 55 -0.42 4.35 -2.05
CA ALA A 55 0.30 3.08 -2.19
C ALA A 55 0.80 2.55 -0.85
N HIS A 56 1.37 3.41 0.02
CA HIS A 56 1.78 2.99 1.35
C HIS A 56 0.58 2.56 2.20
N HIS A 57 -0.50 3.33 2.17
CA HIS A 57 -1.74 3.02 2.90
C HIS A 57 -2.34 1.68 2.46
N LEU A 58 -2.27 1.35 1.18
CA LEU A 58 -2.74 0.08 0.62
C LEU A 58 -2.04 -1.13 1.27
N VAL A 59 -0.74 -1.00 1.55
CA VAL A 59 0.04 -2.01 2.27
C VAL A 59 -0.37 -2.09 3.73
N GLU A 60 -0.56 -0.95 4.41
CA GLU A 60 -1.03 -0.91 5.80
C GLU A 60 -2.38 -1.61 5.95
N VAL A 61 -3.34 -1.28 5.08
CA VAL A 61 -4.67 -1.89 5.08
C VAL A 61 -4.59 -3.40 4.92
N MET A 62 -3.77 -3.90 3.98
CA MET A 62 -3.61 -5.34 3.81
C MET A 62 -2.98 -5.99 5.04
N PHE A 63 -1.91 -5.40 5.57
CA PHE A 63 -1.19 -5.91 6.73
C PHE A 63 -2.12 -6.03 7.94
N PHE A 64 -2.77 -4.93 8.35
CA PHE A 64 -3.66 -4.94 9.51
C PHE A 64 -4.89 -5.81 9.30
N LYS A 65 -5.39 -5.93 8.06
CA LYS A 65 -6.46 -6.87 7.75
C LYS A 65 -6.05 -8.33 7.98
N CYS A 66 -4.83 -8.70 7.58
CA CYS A 66 -4.32 -10.05 7.81
C CYS A 66 -4.07 -10.31 9.30
N VAL A 67 -3.50 -9.33 10.01
CA VAL A 67 -3.26 -9.41 11.46
C VAL A 67 -4.58 -9.58 12.21
N ASN A 68 -5.57 -8.73 11.97
CA ASN A 68 -6.88 -8.82 12.63
C ASN A 68 -7.51 -10.19 12.39
N LYS A 69 -7.45 -10.72 11.17
CA LYS A 69 -7.98 -12.06 10.88
C LYS A 69 -7.30 -13.17 11.69
N LEU A 70 -5.99 -13.11 11.91
CA LEU A 70 -5.26 -14.09 12.72
C LEU A 70 -5.59 -13.96 14.21
N VAL A 71 -5.63 -12.72 14.70
CA VAL A 71 -5.97 -12.41 16.10
C VAL A 71 -7.40 -12.86 16.42
N ASP A 72 -8.36 -12.50 15.58
CA ASP A 72 -9.77 -12.86 15.73
C ASP A 72 -9.99 -14.39 15.65
N ALA A 73 -9.17 -15.09 14.86
CA ALA A 73 -9.23 -16.54 14.76
C ALA A 73 -8.65 -17.27 15.98
N SER A 74 -7.83 -16.59 16.80
CA SER A 74 -7.18 -17.17 17.98
C SER A 74 -7.23 -16.24 19.19
N PRO A 75 -8.44 -15.94 19.74
CA PRO A 75 -8.58 -14.98 20.83
C PRO A 75 -7.79 -15.36 22.08
N GLY A 76 -7.07 -14.40 22.66
CA GLY A 76 -6.29 -14.58 23.88
C GLY A 76 -4.92 -15.23 23.67
N VAL A 77 -4.58 -15.63 22.44
CA VAL A 77 -3.23 -16.13 22.11
C VAL A 77 -2.25 -14.97 21.93
N PHE A 78 -2.70 -13.91 21.25
CA PHE A 78 -1.85 -12.77 20.87
C PHE A 78 -2.12 -11.52 21.72
N THR A 79 -2.25 -11.68 23.03
CA THR A 79 -2.70 -10.60 23.96
C THR A 79 -1.91 -9.29 23.85
N GLY A 80 -0.61 -9.34 23.52
CA GLY A 80 0.20 -8.14 23.30
C GLY A 80 -0.23 -7.36 22.04
N ILE A 81 -0.50 -8.07 20.94
CA ILE A 81 -0.96 -7.49 19.68
C ILE A 81 -2.41 -6.99 19.84
N GLU A 82 -3.28 -7.78 20.48
CA GLU A 82 -4.66 -7.38 20.80
C GLU A 82 -4.73 -6.05 21.54
N LYS A 83 -3.92 -5.89 22.61
CA LYS A 83 -3.85 -4.64 23.37
C LYS A 83 -3.34 -3.47 22.54
N GLN A 84 -2.40 -3.69 21.63
CA GLN A 84 -1.90 -2.65 20.74
C GLN A 84 -2.97 -2.23 19.72
N LEU A 85 -3.69 -3.18 19.13
CA LEU A 85 -4.81 -2.92 18.20
C LEU A 85 -5.95 -2.15 18.85
N GLN A 86 -6.23 -2.37 20.13
CA GLN A 86 -7.21 -1.57 20.88
C GLN A 86 -6.72 -0.14 21.17
N ASN A 87 -5.40 0.08 21.11
CA ASN A 87 -4.74 1.35 21.43
C ASN A 87 -4.03 1.93 20.19
N ASP A 88 -4.81 2.29 19.17
CA ASP A 88 -4.37 2.75 17.83
C ASP A 88 -3.25 3.81 17.84
N LYS A 89 -3.20 4.68 18.86
CA LYS A 89 -2.20 5.77 18.96
C LYS A 89 -0.75 5.29 19.09
N SER A 90 -0.53 4.02 19.41
CA SER A 90 0.81 3.46 19.67
C SER A 90 1.43 2.74 18.47
N ILE A 91 0.66 2.44 17.44
CA ILE A 91 1.09 1.55 16.36
C ILE A 91 1.94 2.30 15.34
N ARG A 92 3.21 1.92 15.22
CA ARG A 92 4.12 2.39 14.17
C ARG A 92 4.29 1.30 13.13
N PHE A 93 3.74 1.50 11.93
CA PHE A 93 3.79 0.52 10.84
C PHE A 93 5.20 -0.07 10.61
N GLY A 94 6.22 0.80 10.52
CA GLY A 94 7.60 0.38 10.31
C GLY A 94 8.21 -0.49 11.42
N ALA A 95 7.66 -0.47 12.63
CA ALA A 95 8.06 -1.37 13.71
C ALA A 95 7.29 -2.71 13.62
N VAL A 96 5.96 -2.63 13.49
CA VAL A 96 5.10 -3.82 13.52
C VAL A 96 5.30 -4.73 12.32
N ILE A 97 5.63 -4.20 11.13
CA ILE A 97 5.93 -5.02 9.95
C ILE A 97 7.16 -5.92 10.14
N LYS A 98 8.09 -5.56 11.05
CA LYS A 98 9.30 -6.33 11.34
C LYS A 98 9.06 -7.42 12.39
N GLU A 99 8.19 -7.11 13.35
CA GLU A 99 8.02 -7.92 14.56
C GLU A 99 6.83 -8.87 14.46
N TRP A 100 5.65 -8.35 14.09
CA TRP A 100 4.40 -9.10 14.20
C TRP A 100 4.32 -10.33 13.28
N PRO A 101 4.86 -10.36 12.04
CA PRO A 101 4.82 -11.58 11.23
C PRO A 101 5.42 -12.79 11.94
N ARG A 102 6.55 -12.60 12.63
CA ARG A 102 7.21 -13.64 13.42
C ARG A 102 6.37 -14.06 14.62
N LEU A 103 5.76 -13.10 15.32
CA LEU A 103 4.90 -13.40 16.47
C LEU A 103 3.65 -14.17 16.07
N LEU A 104 3.08 -13.87 14.90
CA LEU A 104 1.83 -14.44 14.42
C LEU A 104 2.01 -15.80 13.73
N THR A 105 3.11 -16.00 13.02
CA THR A 105 3.32 -17.19 12.15
C THR A 105 4.57 -18.00 12.48
N GLY A 106 5.43 -17.50 13.37
CA GLY A 106 6.76 -18.06 13.63
C GLY A 106 7.84 -17.59 12.63
N CYS A 107 7.45 -17.01 11.49
CA CYS A 107 8.35 -16.59 10.41
C CYS A 107 8.28 -15.08 10.16
N SER A 108 9.45 -14.42 10.09
CA SER A 108 9.55 -13.01 9.68
C SER A 108 9.36 -12.84 8.17
N PHE A 109 8.97 -11.64 7.75
CA PHE A 109 9.16 -11.21 6.36
C PHE A 109 10.66 -11.05 6.07
N ASP A 110 11.10 -11.46 4.88
CA ASP A 110 12.45 -11.18 4.40
C ASP A 110 12.51 -9.77 3.80
N LEU A 111 12.91 -8.80 4.61
CA LEU A 111 13.02 -7.39 4.20
C LEU A 111 14.21 -7.12 3.26
N SER A 112 15.08 -8.11 3.01
CA SER A 112 16.18 -7.99 2.06
C SER A 112 15.75 -8.29 0.62
N GLN A 113 14.58 -8.90 0.45
CA GLN A 113 14.04 -9.33 -0.84
C GLN A 113 12.77 -8.56 -1.21
N GLU A 114 12.47 -8.54 -2.50
CA GLU A 114 11.19 -8.02 -2.98
C GLU A 114 10.05 -8.98 -2.63
N PRO A 115 8.85 -8.45 -2.32
CA PRO A 115 8.46 -7.04 -2.40
C PRO A 115 8.72 -6.23 -1.11
N PHE A 116 9.19 -6.86 -0.03
CA PHE A 116 9.28 -6.23 1.29
C PHE A 116 10.38 -5.18 1.41
N LYS A 117 11.49 -5.34 0.66
CA LYS A 117 12.53 -4.33 0.51
C LYS A 117 11.95 -3.02 -0.03
N SER A 118 11.10 -3.08 -1.06
CA SER A 118 10.37 -1.91 -1.56
C SER A 118 9.46 -1.27 -0.51
N ILE A 119 8.81 -2.07 0.34
CA ILE A 119 7.94 -1.55 1.41
C ILE A 119 8.71 -0.82 2.49
N GLU A 120 9.87 -1.32 2.92
CA GLU A 120 10.70 -0.62 3.90
C GLU A 120 11.15 0.74 3.35
N ARG A 121 11.55 0.76 2.08
CA ARG A 121 11.94 1.99 1.39
C ARG A 121 10.75 2.95 1.23
N LEU A 122 9.57 2.43 0.88
CA LEU A 122 8.34 3.21 0.75
C LEU A 122 7.90 3.82 2.09
N ASN A 123 7.95 3.05 3.18
CA ASN A 123 7.65 3.55 4.52
C ASN A 123 8.59 4.70 4.92
N THR A 124 9.89 4.56 4.66
CA THR A 124 10.87 5.63 4.89
C THR A 124 10.52 6.87 4.07
N ARG A 125 10.22 6.70 2.78
CA ARG A 125 9.87 7.82 1.89
C ARG A 125 8.58 8.52 2.31
N ARG A 126 7.54 7.75 2.64
CA ARG A 126 6.25 8.27 3.11
C ARG A 126 6.45 9.13 4.36
N ASN A 127 7.27 8.70 5.31
CA ASN A 127 7.56 9.48 6.52
C ASN A 127 8.28 10.79 6.18
N ALA A 128 9.26 10.77 5.27
CA ALA A 128 9.92 11.98 4.79
C ALA A 128 8.95 12.95 4.09
N THR A 129 7.99 12.44 3.32
CA THR A 129 6.95 13.25 2.66
C THR A 129 6.00 13.89 3.67
N ILE A 130 5.55 13.18 4.70
CA ILE A 130 4.64 13.71 5.74
C ILE A 130 5.35 14.71 6.66
N HIS A 131 6.59 14.44 7.06
CA HIS A 131 7.32 15.24 8.06
C HIS A 131 8.07 16.46 7.49
N LYS A 132 7.56 17.05 6.39
CA LYS A 132 8.05 18.31 5.77
C LYS A 132 9.50 18.31 5.26
N GLU A 133 10.11 17.15 4.99
CA GLU A 133 11.47 17.11 4.39
C GLU A 133 11.49 17.56 2.91
N SER A 134 10.35 18.03 2.37
CA SER A 134 10.17 18.39 0.95
C SER A 134 10.59 17.27 0.00
N ALA A 135 10.38 16.03 0.44
CA ALA A 135 10.52 14.84 -0.38
C ALA A 135 9.50 14.89 -1.53
N LEU A 136 9.93 15.38 -2.69
CA LEU A 136 9.12 15.41 -3.91
C LEU A 136 8.96 13.98 -4.45
N ALA A 137 7.73 13.58 -4.75
CA ALA A 137 7.48 12.33 -5.47
C ALA A 137 7.54 12.63 -6.98
N SER A 138 8.39 11.91 -7.72
CA SER A 138 8.32 11.90 -9.19
C SER A 138 7.20 10.99 -9.67
N LEU A 139 6.84 11.09 -10.95
CA LEU A 139 5.88 10.17 -11.58
C LEU A 139 6.32 8.71 -11.43
N ASP A 140 7.58 8.42 -11.75
CA ASP A 140 8.15 7.07 -11.67
C ASP A 140 8.10 6.52 -10.25
N MET A 141 8.44 7.35 -9.25
CA MET A 141 8.31 6.96 -7.83
C MET A 141 6.88 6.58 -7.49
N ALA A 142 5.90 7.36 -7.95
CA ALA A 142 4.50 7.14 -7.62
C ALA A 142 3.94 5.86 -8.27
N ARG A 143 4.29 5.60 -9.54
CA ARG A 143 3.90 4.38 -10.28
C ARG A 143 4.54 3.13 -9.69
N SER A 144 5.86 3.15 -9.50
CA SER A 144 6.60 2.06 -8.87
C SER A 144 6.15 1.79 -7.43
N ALA A 145 5.75 2.82 -6.68
CA ALA A 145 5.18 2.66 -5.34
C ALA A 145 3.88 1.86 -5.38
N LEU A 146 2.94 2.21 -6.27
CA LEU A 146 1.68 1.49 -6.41
C LEU A 146 1.91 0.03 -6.85
N PHE A 147 2.76 -0.19 -7.85
CA PHE A 147 3.11 -1.55 -8.29
C PHE A 147 3.66 -2.39 -7.15
N SER A 148 4.69 -1.87 -6.46
CA SER A 148 5.33 -2.59 -5.35
C SER A 148 4.36 -2.84 -4.19
N ALA A 149 3.45 -1.89 -3.91
CA ALA A 149 2.44 -2.03 -2.88
C ALA A 149 1.42 -3.15 -3.17
N VAL A 150 1.02 -3.32 -4.44
CA VAL A 150 0.14 -4.42 -4.84
C VAL A 150 0.83 -5.76 -4.68
N GLN A 151 2.07 -5.89 -5.17
CA GLN A 151 2.85 -7.13 -5.04
C GLN A 151 3.11 -7.47 -3.57
N ALA A 152 3.44 -6.47 -2.74
CA ALA A 152 3.60 -6.64 -1.31
C ALA A 152 2.31 -7.06 -0.62
N SER A 153 1.16 -6.50 -1.01
CA SER A 153 -0.13 -6.89 -0.45
C SER A 153 -0.43 -8.37 -0.70
N ARG A 154 -0.13 -8.86 -1.92
CA ARG A 154 -0.23 -10.28 -2.25
C ARG A 154 0.69 -11.12 -1.35
N ALA A 155 1.98 -10.80 -1.33
CA ALA A 155 2.97 -11.53 -0.53
C ALA A 155 2.66 -11.53 0.98
N MET A 156 2.20 -10.40 1.54
CA MET A 156 1.79 -10.30 2.94
C MET A 156 0.61 -11.23 3.24
N SER A 157 -0.40 -11.21 2.38
CA SER A 157 -1.58 -12.04 2.56
C SER A 157 -1.21 -13.52 2.52
N GLU A 158 -0.36 -13.91 1.57
CA GLU A 158 0.04 -15.31 1.41
C GLU A 158 0.95 -15.80 2.55
N HIS A 159 1.89 -14.96 3.00
CA HIS A 159 2.75 -15.28 4.14
C HIS A 159 1.97 -15.42 5.44
N LEU A 160 1.03 -14.49 5.70
CA LEU A 160 0.30 -14.47 6.97
C LEU A 160 -0.88 -15.44 7.02
N LEU A 161 -1.59 -15.63 5.90
CA LEU A 161 -2.86 -16.36 5.86
C LEU A 161 -2.80 -17.64 4.99
N GLY A 162 -1.67 -17.93 4.36
CA GLY A 162 -1.47 -19.06 3.47
C GLY A 162 -1.79 -18.77 2.00
N VAL A 163 -1.35 -19.67 1.12
CA VAL A 163 -1.47 -19.57 -0.34
C VAL A 163 -2.92 -19.36 -0.78
N GLY A 164 -3.14 -18.41 -1.71
CA GLY A 164 -4.46 -18.12 -2.28
C GLY A 164 -5.35 -17.19 -1.43
N SER A 165 -4.88 -16.73 -0.27
CA SER A 165 -5.57 -15.75 0.57
C SER A 165 -5.86 -14.42 -0.14
N PHE A 166 -5.06 -14.08 -1.16
CA PHE A 166 -5.21 -12.87 -1.96
C PHE A 166 -6.19 -13.01 -3.14
N LYS A 167 -6.72 -14.23 -3.42
CA LYS A 167 -7.52 -14.54 -4.62
C LYS A 167 -8.70 -13.59 -4.87
N ARG A 168 -9.37 -13.11 -3.82
CA ARG A 168 -10.50 -12.18 -3.95
C ARG A 168 -10.13 -10.82 -4.57
N TYR A 169 -8.85 -10.43 -4.47
CA TYR A 169 -8.36 -9.16 -5.01
C TYR A 169 -7.94 -9.30 -6.47
N GLU A 170 -7.65 -10.53 -6.93
CA GLU A 170 -7.33 -10.79 -8.33
C GLU A 170 -8.46 -10.37 -9.27
N THR A 171 -9.73 -10.49 -8.87
CA THR A 171 -10.86 -10.00 -9.68
C THR A 171 -10.86 -8.48 -9.81
N VAL A 172 -10.41 -7.75 -8.78
CA VAL A 172 -10.26 -6.29 -8.83
C VAL A 172 -9.09 -5.92 -9.74
N LEU A 173 -7.96 -6.62 -9.61
CA LEU A 173 -6.77 -6.40 -10.47
C LEU A 173 -7.05 -6.74 -11.94
N GLN A 174 -7.87 -7.74 -12.22
CA GLN A 174 -8.30 -8.07 -13.59
C GLN A 174 -9.16 -6.97 -14.20
N LYS A 175 -10.05 -6.35 -13.41
CA LYS A 175 -10.91 -5.26 -13.87
C LYS A 175 -10.14 -3.95 -14.06
N TYR A 176 -9.16 -3.69 -13.21
CA TYR A 176 -8.33 -2.49 -13.24
C TYR A 176 -6.86 -2.90 -13.32
N PRO A 177 -6.36 -3.35 -14.48
CA PRO A 177 -4.99 -3.85 -14.57
C PRO A 177 -3.98 -2.72 -14.36
N LEU A 178 -2.95 -3.01 -13.56
CA LEU A 178 -1.81 -2.13 -13.38
C LEU A 178 -0.67 -2.58 -14.30
N PRO A 179 -0.02 -1.66 -15.03
CA PRO A 179 1.20 -1.97 -15.77
C PRO A 179 2.30 -2.47 -14.84
N ASP A 180 3.18 -3.32 -15.38
CA ASP A 180 4.43 -3.65 -14.70
C ASP A 180 5.31 -2.40 -14.62
N GLU A 181 5.87 -2.17 -13.45
CA GLU A 181 6.75 -1.05 -13.15
C GLU A 181 8.00 -1.59 -12.44
N PRO A 182 9.12 -0.84 -12.45
CA PRO A 182 10.27 -1.19 -11.62
C PRO A 182 9.89 -1.25 -10.15
N TRP A 183 10.61 -2.07 -9.38
CA TRP A 183 10.47 -2.08 -7.92
C TRP A 183 10.75 -0.68 -7.36
N PHE A 184 10.01 -0.29 -6.32
CA PHE A 184 10.22 0.98 -5.67
C PHE A 184 11.63 1.07 -5.07
N SER A 185 12.22 -0.07 -4.69
CA SER A 185 13.60 -0.18 -4.25
C SER A 185 14.64 0.13 -5.33
N ASP A 186 14.28 0.15 -6.61
CA ASP A 186 15.17 0.47 -7.74
C ASP A 186 15.05 1.93 -8.21
N VAL A 187 13.98 2.63 -7.82
CA VAL A 187 13.77 4.03 -8.24
C VAL A 187 14.83 4.94 -7.64
N LYS A 188 15.49 5.77 -8.44
CA LYS A 188 16.47 6.73 -7.94
C LYS A 188 15.77 7.93 -7.30
N PHE A 189 16.12 8.25 -6.05
CA PHE A 189 15.60 9.45 -5.40
C PHE A 189 16.38 10.67 -5.86
N ILE A 190 15.66 11.75 -6.16
CA ILE A 190 16.29 13.05 -6.33
C ILE A 190 16.72 13.50 -4.93
N GLU A 191 17.98 13.29 -4.59
CA GLU A 191 18.57 13.88 -3.39
C GLU A 191 18.60 15.39 -3.57
N ARG A 192 18.14 16.14 -2.56
CA ARG A 192 18.33 17.59 -2.57
C ARG A 192 19.82 17.87 -2.62
N PHE A 193 20.26 18.65 -3.61
CA PHE A 193 21.53 19.35 -3.52
C PHE A 193 21.48 20.18 -2.23
N ARG A 194 22.20 19.72 -1.18
CA ARG A 194 22.52 20.61 -0.07
C ARG A 194 23.41 21.69 -0.68
N SER A 195 22.86 22.87 -0.92
CA SER A 195 23.69 24.05 -1.12
C SER A 195 24.59 24.11 0.12
N LYS A 196 25.89 23.82 -0.05
CA LYS A 196 26.87 24.22 0.94
C LYS A 196 26.65 25.72 1.10
N LYS A 197 26.15 26.15 2.26
CA LYS A 197 26.16 27.57 2.59
C LYS A 197 27.63 28.02 2.48
N PRO A 198 27.91 29.13 1.76
CA PRO A 198 29.24 29.72 1.77
C PRO A 198 29.63 30.12 3.20
#